data_AF-A0AWD8-F1
#
_entry.id   AF-A0AWD8-F1
#
_cell.length_a   1.000
_cell.length_b   1.000
_cell.length_c   1.000
_cell.angle_alpha   90.00
_cell.angle_beta   90.00
_cell.angle_gamma   90.00
#
_symmetry.space_group_name_H-M   'P 1'
#
loop_
_entity.id
_entity.type
_entity.pdbx_description
1 polymer ?
#
loop_
_entity_poly.entity_id
_entity_poly.type
_entity_poly.pdbx_seq_one_letter_code
_entity_poly.pdbx_strand_id
1 'polypeptide(L)'
;MTPRTIDPRISLALSVQAQPGVYALLIGSGTSTGAGIPTGWGVIKDLVRQAAAAEGTTLSADPADEEIDEWWVNHGDGNELGYSGLLESLGRTPAARSALLHSYFEPNDEDRADNRKVPGKAHHAIAELVQRGAIRVILTTNFDSLIEQALDQASVPYQVLSSESAIKARKPLHHADCTVIKLHGDYKSLDQKNTLAELTDYGQATREILHEVMENFGLIINGWSADWDKALVEALEGRQSRRYPLYWTTLYGPGPAAAALIEQHGAAVISGVTADEFFPDLQQRLESLDSLAAPQLTEDMAIARLKRLLPYRESYIEIRELLTSEIRTLASYIRERGGSFPPGGDYATAFDNECLSLRNRSQTLIRLIATGVAFDRDRIHGDLWVWAVQQLMKARGQVSSFQEGWFNLAHYPALLALRAIAMIAVTEDREDVFIRAASEPKWKDAYSGRDPEPAFLVLQDERVVSYDLAKAAPRWNGTQWMYPQSELISDDMQALIGHLVGSGDDYKKAFCQAEYRMALAHVFLTTRSSRPSAGKYCYAATRGGDKNMWQKDFELNGDRQAWRWLPSPDGEADPFATKLDELATVLARLERW
;
A
#
# COMPACT_ATOMS: atom_id res chain seq x y z
N MET A 1 8.82 -38.98 -7.79
CA MET A 1 7.98 -37.79 -7.59
C MET A 1 8.47 -37.11 -6.33
N THR A 2 9.11 -35.94 -6.44
CA THR A 2 9.42 -35.10 -5.27
C THR A 2 8.10 -34.69 -4.61
N PRO A 3 7.95 -34.84 -3.28
CA PRO A 3 6.73 -34.43 -2.60
C PRO A 3 6.52 -32.93 -2.81
N ARG A 4 5.31 -32.53 -3.21
CA ARG A 4 4.93 -31.12 -3.31
C ARG A 4 4.77 -30.59 -1.89
N THR A 5 5.79 -29.90 -1.38
CA THR A 5 5.76 -29.22 -0.09
C THR A 5 5.35 -27.76 -0.29
N ILE A 6 4.57 -27.22 0.65
CA ILE A 6 4.21 -25.80 0.69
C ILE A 6 5.48 -25.01 1.02
N ASP A 7 5.70 -23.89 0.33
CA ASP A 7 6.83 -22.99 0.60
C ASP A 7 6.82 -22.56 2.09
N PRO A 8 7.90 -22.80 2.85
CA PRO A 8 7.99 -22.42 4.25
C PRO A 8 7.71 -20.93 4.54
N ARG A 9 7.96 -20.03 3.57
CA ARG A 9 7.62 -18.60 3.68
C ARG A 9 6.13 -18.35 3.79
N ILE A 10 5.31 -19.14 3.10
CA ILE A 10 3.85 -19.06 3.17
C ILE A 10 3.37 -19.51 4.56
N SER A 11 3.89 -20.63 5.05
CA SER A 11 3.56 -21.15 6.39
C SER A 11 3.99 -20.17 7.48
N LEU A 12 5.16 -19.54 7.34
CA LEU A 12 5.63 -18.50 8.25
C LEU A 12 4.67 -17.30 8.28
N ALA A 13 4.34 -16.74 7.11
CA ALA A 13 3.48 -15.57 7.03
C ALA A 13 2.09 -15.85 7.64
N LEU A 14 1.48 -17.00 7.35
CA LEU A 14 0.21 -17.40 7.95
C LEU A 14 0.30 -17.52 9.47
N SER A 15 1.38 -18.09 10.00
CA SER A 15 1.55 -18.28 11.44
C SER A 15 1.75 -16.94 12.17
N VAL A 16 2.59 -16.06 11.62
CA VAL A 16 2.84 -14.72 12.18
C VAL A 16 1.58 -13.87 12.12
N GLN A 17 0.80 -13.95 11.04
CA GLN A 17 -0.46 -13.22 10.90
C GLN A 17 -1.54 -13.70 11.89
N ALA A 18 -1.67 -15.02 12.05
CA ALA A 18 -2.66 -15.60 12.94
C ALA A 18 -2.32 -15.38 14.42
N GLN A 19 -1.06 -15.15 14.76
CA GLN A 19 -0.56 -15.01 16.13
C GLN A 19 0.42 -13.82 16.27
N PRO A 20 -0.07 -12.56 16.17
CA PRO A 20 0.79 -11.39 16.29
C PRO A 20 1.51 -11.33 17.65
N GLY A 21 2.82 -11.08 17.62
CA GLY A 21 3.65 -10.93 18.81
C GLY A 21 4.12 -12.25 19.45
N VAL A 22 3.77 -13.41 18.88
CA VAL A 22 4.18 -14.73 19.37
C VAL A 22 5.55 -15.16 18.84
N TYR A 23 5.99 -14.59 17.72
CA TYR A 23 7.32 -14.86 17.16
C TYR A 23 8.33 -13.79 17.63
N ALA A 24 9.49 -14.28 18.07
CA ALA A 24 10.67 -13.47 18.31
C ALA A 24 11.67 -13.62 17.15
N LEU A 25 12.45 -12.57 16.91
CA LEU A 25 13.54 -12.60 15.94
C LEU A 25 14.85 -12.94 16.65
N LEU A 26 15.68 -13.78 16.02
CA LEU A 26 17.09 -13.95 16.36
C LEU A 26 17.92 -13.44 15.17
N ILE A 27 18.54 -12.27 15.34
CA ILE A 27 19.22 -11.53 14.29
C ILE A 27 20.73 -11.56 14.51
N GLY A 28 21.46 -12.16 13.58
CA GLY A 28 22.93 -12.16 13.57
C GLY A 28 23.53 -11.21 12.55
N SER A 29 24.87 -11.20 12.48
CA SER A 29 25.62 -10.20 11.71
C SER A 29 25.33 -10.25 10.21
N GLY A 30 24.89 -11.40 9.70
CA GLY A 30 24.49 -11.55 8.30
C GLY A 30 23.36 -10.62 7.86
N THR A 31 22.51 -10.17 8.79
CA THR A 31 21.39 -9.24 8.50
C THR A 31 21.89 -7.83 8.17
N SER A 32 23.00 -7.41 8.77
CA SER A 32 23.57 -6.07 8.58
C SER A 32 24.52 -5.98 7.37
N THR A 33 24.78 -7.09 6.66
CA THR A 33 25.72 -7.12 5.52
C THR A 33 25.27 -6.25 4.34
N GLY A 34 23.97 -6.25 4.03
CA GLY A 34 23.40 -5.39 2.98
C GLY A 34 23.50 -3.89 3.29
N ALA A 35 23.62 -3.54 4.58
CA ALA A 35 23.89 -2.18 5.03
C ALA A 35 25.39 -1.84 5.06
N GLY A 36 26.27 -2.74 4.60
CA GLY A 36 27.72 -2.51 4.57
C GLY A 36 28.42 -2.73 5.92
N ILE A 37 27.78 -3.39 6.88
CA ILE A 37 28.43 -3.85 8.12
C ILE A 37 29.03 -5.25 7.86
N PRO A 38 30.34 -5.47 8.08
CA PRO A 38 30.94 -6.78 7.89
C PRO A 38 30.41 -7.80 8.91
N THR A 39 30.39 -9.08 8.52
CA THR A 39 30.14 -10.17 9.48
C THR A 39 31.29 -10.28 10.48
N GLY A 40 31.10 -11.03 11.57
CA GLY A 40 32.19 -11.30 12.52
C GLY A 40 33.44 -11.89 11.86
N TRP A 41 33.26 -12.77 10.88
CA TRP A 41 34.38 -13.30 10.07
C TRP A 41 35.01 -12.23 9.18
N GLY A 42 34.21 -11.35 8.56
CA GLY A 42 34.72 -10.23 7.78
C GLY A 42 35.58 -9.28 8.62
N VAL A 43 35.21 -9.03 9.88
CA VAL A 43 36.02 -8.24 10.82
C VAL A 43 37.35 -8.95 11.14
N ILE A 44 37.34 -10.26 11.35
CA ILE A 44 38.56 -11.05 11.57
C ILE A 44 39.53 -10.90 10.40
N LYS A 45 39.06 -11.13 9.17
CA LYS A 45 39.91 -11.01 7.97
C LYS A 45 40.57 -9.65 7.86
N ASP A 46 39.79 -8.58 8.10
CA ASP A 46 40.32 -7.22 7.99
C ASP A 46 41.32 -6.90 9.10
N LEU A 47 41.05 -7.32 10.34
CA LEU A 47 41.98 -7.14 11.46
C LEU A 47 43.29 -7.91 11.26
N VAL A 48 43.23 -9.15 10.76
CA VAL A 48 44.43 -9.93 10.40
C VAL A 48 45.21 -9.24 9.29
N ARG A 49 44.52 -8.72 8.26
CA ARG A 49 45.15 -7.95 7.18
C ARG A 49 45.84 -6.69 7.70
N GLN A 50 45.22 -5.95 8.61
CA GLN A 50 45.82 -4.78 9.25
C GLN A 50 47.04 -5.15 10.09
N ALA A 51 46.96 -6.26 10.84
CA ALA A 51 48.08 -6.75 11.64
C ALA A 51 49.27 -7.17 10.77
N ALA A 52 49.01 -7.91 9.67
CA ALA A 52 50.02 -8.27 8.69
C ALA A 52 50.70 -7.02 8.09
N ALA A 53 49.91 -6.02 7.69
CA ALA A 53 50.42 -4.77 7.14
C ALA A 53 51.30 -4.00 8.14
N ALA A 54 50.93 -4.01 9.43
CA ALA A 54 51.72 -3.39 10.50
C ALA A 54 53.06 -4.12 10.75
N GLU A 55 53.11 -5.42 10.51
CA GLU A 55 54.33 -6.24 10.55
C GLU A 55 55.20 -6.12 9.28
N GLY A 56 54.66 -5.51 8.22
CA GLY A 56 55.34 -5.34 6.92
C GLY A 56 55.05 -6.45 5.91
N THR A 57 54.09 -7.33 6.19
CA THR A 57 53.59 -8.35 5.28
C THR A 57 52.33 -7.85 4.58
N THR A 58 52.24 -8.00 3.26
CA THR A 58 51.05 -7.57 2.50
C THR A 58 50.23 -8.79 2.11
N LEU A 59 49.08 -8.97 2.76
CA LEU A 59 48.05 -9.91 2.31
C LEU A 59 47.26 -9.31 1.13
N SER A 60 46.57 -10.16 0.38
CA SER A 60 45.73 -9.73 -0.72
C SER A 60 44.56 -8.82 -0.27
N ALA A 61 43.96 -8.09 -1.21
CA ALA A 61 42.90 -7.13 -0.90
C ALA A 61 41.62 -7.79 -0.35
N ASP A 62 41.33 -9.02 -0.81
CA ASP A 62 40.27 -9.91 -0.34
C ASP A 62 40.87 -11.30 -0.10
N PRO A 63 41.48 -11.52 1.07
CA PRO A 63 42.24 -12.75 1.33
C PRO A 63 41.33 -13.95 1.48
N ALA A 64 41.73 -15.05 0.83
CA ALA A 64 41.12 -16.35 1.00
C ALA A 64 41.26 -16.80 2.46
N ASP A 65 40.34 -17.67 2.93
CA ASP A 65 40.38 -18.17 4.31
C ASP A 65 41.73 -18.86 4.62
N GLU A 66 42.29 -19.59 3.65
CA GLU A 66 43.60 -20.25 3.79
C GLU A 66 44.75 -19.25 4.00
N GLU A 67 44.72 -18.09 3.34
CA GLU A 67 45.76 -17.04 3.45
C GLU A 67 45.73 -16.41 4.86
N ILE A 68 44.53 -16.20 5.40
CA ILE A 68 44.31 -15.69 6.75
C ILE A 68 44.79 -16.71 7.80
N ASP A 69 44.40 -17.98 7.63
CA ASP A 69 44.79 -19.05 8.54
C ASP A 69 46.30 -19.27 8.54
N GLU A 70 46.95 -19.29 7.37
CA GLU A 70 48.41 -19.40 7.25
C GLU A 70 49.14 -18.24 7.95
N TRP A 71 48.65 -17.01 7.79
CA TRP A 71 49.26 -15.87 8.48
C TRP A 71 49.11 -16.01 10.00
N TRP A 72 47.91 -16.38 10.47
CA TRP A 72 47.63 -16.56 11.90
C TRP A 72 48.44 -17.69 12.53
N VAL A 73 48.61 -18.83 11.84
CA VAL A 73 49.43 -19.94 12.34
C VAL A 73 50.89 -19.52 12.54
N ASN A 74 51.41 -18.65 11.69
CA ASN A 74 52.80 -18.22 11.73
C ASN A 74 53.07 -17.05 12.71
N HIS A 75 52.11 -16.15 12.92
CA HIS A 75 52.31 -14.88 13.65
C HIS A 75 51.33 -14.65 14.81
N GLY A 76 50.32 -15.51 14.95
CA GLY A 76 49.31 -15.44 16.01
C GLY A 76 49.85 -15.84 17.38
N ASP A 77 48.94 -15.91 18.35
CA ASP A 77 49.24 -16.21 19.76
C ASP A 77 49.44 -17.71 20.06
N GLY A 78 49.37 -18.56 19.01
CA GLY A 78 49.47 -20.02 19.11
C GLY A 78 48.13 -20.74 19.36
N ASN A 79 47.02 -20.01 19.50
CA ASN A 79 45.68 -20.58 19.58
C ASN A 79 44.99 -20.62 18.21
N GLU A 80 43.89 -21.38 18.10
CA GLU A 80 43.05 -21.40 16.90
C GLU A 80 42.49 -20.00 16.62
N LEU A 81 42.44 -19.60 15.33
CA LEU A 81 41.95 -18.30 14.92
C LEU A 81 40.46 -18.17 15.27
N GLY A 82 40.13 -17.15 16.04
CA GLY A 82 38.76 -16.82 16.39
C GLY A 82 38.61 -15.35 16.72
N TYR A 83 37.38 -14.84 16.59
CA TYR A 83 37.03 -13.43 16.80
C TYR A 83 37.61 -12.88 18.10
N SER A 84 37.39 -13.63 19.17
CA SER A 84 37.79 -13.26 20.51
C SER A 84 39.30 -13.34 20.77
N GLY A 85 39.96 -14.42 20.33
CA GLY A 85 41.41 -14.60 20.53
C GLY A 85 42.22 -13.54 19.79
N LEU A 86 41.78 -13.20 18.56
CA LEU A 86 42.36 -12.11 17.78
C LEU A 86 42.22 -10.77 18.50
N LEU A 87 41.02 -10.44 19.00
CA LEU A 87 40.78 -9.19 19.70
C LEU A 87 41.54 -9.10 21.03
N GLU A 88 41.69 -10.20 21.77
CA GLU A 88 42.52 -10.23 22.99
C GLU A 88 44.00 -9.99 22.67
N SER A 89 44.49 -10.58 21.57
CA SER A 89 45.87 -10.42 21.11
C SER A 89 46.18 -9.00 20.64
N LEU A 90 45.29 -8.40 19.85
CA LEU A 90 45.45 -7.04 19.33
C LEU A 90 45.15 -5.95 20.38
N GLY A 91 44.20 -6.22 21.28
CA GLY A 91 43.69 -5.26 22.27
C GLY A 91 43.72 -5.80 23.69
N ARG A 92 44.80 -5.52 24.43
CA ARG A 92 44.98 -5.98 25.82
C ARG A 92 43.94 -5.45 26.81
N THR A 93 43.28 -4.32 26.51
CA THR A 93 42.26 -3.72 27.38
C THR A 93 40.91 -3.65 26.66
N PRO A 94 39.77 -3.67 27.39
CA PRO A 94 38.44 -3.49 26.80
C PRO A 94 38.31 -2.22 25.95
N ALA A 95 38.90 -1.11 26.41
CA ALA A 95 38.92 0.15 25.68
C ALA A 95 39.67 0.06 24.35
N ALA A 96 40.80 -0.66 24.30
CA ALA A 96 41.54 -0.86 23.05
C ALA A 96 40.75 -1.71 22.05
N ARG A 97 40.09 -2.79 22.51
CA ARG A 97 39.23 -3.61 21.66
C ARG A 97 38.05 -2.82 21.11
N SER A 98 37.39 -2.04 21.97
CA SER A 98 36.28 -1.17 21.56
C SER A 98 36.73 -0.16 20.50
N ALA A 99 37.91 0.45 20.66
CA ALA A 99 38.46 1.37 19.67
C ALA A 99 38.74 0.71 18.30
N LEU A 100 39.22 -0.54 18.28
CA LEU A 100 39.41 -1.31 17.04
C LEU A 100 38.08 -1.59 16.33
N LEU A 101 37.03 -1.88 17.10
CA LEU A 101 35.72 -2.24 16.55
C LEU A 101 34.88 -1.03 16.12
N HIS A 102 35.11 0.12 16.74
CA HIS A 102 34.29 1.33 16.56
C HIS A 102 34.16 1.77 15.10
N SER A 103 35.25 1.69 14.32
CA SER A 103 35.30 2.09 12.92
C SER A 103 34.44 1.23 11.98
N TYR A 104 34.12 -0.01 12.38
CA TYR A 104 33.28 -0.90 11.58
C TYR A 104 31.79 -0.58 11.70
N PHE A 105 31.36 0.04 12.81
CA PHE A 105 29.95 0.29 13.10
C PHE A 105 29.53 1.75 12.89
N GLU A 106 30.42 2.72 13.13
CA GLU A 106 30.10 4.13 12.90
C GLU A 106 30.29 4.54 11.44
N PRO A 107 29.31 5.20 10.81
CA PRO A 107 29.45 5.76 9.48
C PRO A 107 30.33 7.02 9.47
N ASN A 108 31.37 6.99 8.64
CA ASN A 108 32.12 8.19 8.24
C ASN A 108 31.36 8.98 7.15
N ASP A 109 31.90 10.13 6.73
CA ASP A 109 31.21 11.01 5.74
C ASP A 109 30.99 10.32 4.38
N GLU A 110 31.91 9.46 3.96
CA GLU A 110 31.82 8.67 2.72
C GLU A 110 30.77 7.56 2.85
N ASP A 111 30.75 6.85 3.99
CA ASP A 111 29.74 5.85 4.30
C ASP A 111 28.33 6.47 4.24
N ARG A 112 28.14 7.68 4.79
CA ARG A 112 26.85 8.40 4.74
C ARG A 112 26.48 8.81 3.30
N ALA A 113 27.44 9.27 2.51
CA ALA A 113 27.20 9.64 1.11
C ALA A 113 26.74 8.42 0.28
N ASP A 114 27.29 7.24 0.57
CA ASP A 114 26.98 5.99 -0.13
C ASP A 114 25.83 5.19 0.49
N ASN A 115 25.17 5.70 1.54
CA ASN A 115 24.17 4.97 2.33
C ASN A 115 24.68 3.63 2.90
N ARG A 116 25.94 3.59 3.35
CA ARG A 116 26.52 2.49 4.12
C ARG A 116 26.44 2.78 5.63
N LYS A 117 26.36 1.71 6.42
CA LYS A 117 26.20 1.70 7.89
C LYS A 117 25.00 2.53 8.38
N VAL A 118 23.95 2.56 7.57
CA VAL A 118 22.63 3.11 7.91
C VAL A 118 21.57 2.00 7.76
N PRO A 119 20.39 2.11 8.37
CA PRO A 119 19.37 1.08 8.27
C PRO A 119 19.03 0.72 6.81
N GLY A 120 19.25 -0.56 6.46
CA GLY A 120 18.90 -1.13 5.16
C GLY A 120 17.45 -1.63 5.08
N LYS A 121 17.08 -2.26 3.96
CA LYS A 121 15.70 -2.75 3.70
C LYS A 121 15.24 -3.74 4.77
N ALA A 122 16.12 -4.66 5.19
CA ALA A 122 15.83 -5.61 6.26
C ALA A 122 15.43 -4.92 7.56
N HIS A 123 16.18 -3.89 7.97
CA HIS A 123 15.96 -3.15 9.22
C HIS A 123 14.64 -2.38 9.19
N HIS A 124 14.35 -1.70 8.08
CA HIS A 124 13.07 -1.01 7.90
C HIS A 124 11.89 -1.98 7.92
N ALA A 125 11.99 -3.11 7.23
CA ALA A 125 10.94 -4.13 7.25
C ALA A 125 10.76 -4.73 8.65
N ILE A 126 11.84 -4.97 9.40
CA ILE A 126 11.74 -5.36 10.82
C ILE A 126 11.01 -4.30 11.64
N ALA A 127 11.35 -3.01 11.48
CA ALA A 127 10.68 -1.94 12.20
C ALA A 127 9.18 -1.86 11.88
N GLU A 128 8.79 -2.07 10.62
CA GLU A 128 7.38 -2.17 10.21
C GLU A 128 6.68 -3.39 10.82
N LEU A 129 7.34 -4.56 10.84
CA LEU A 129 6.83 -5.77 11.50
C LEU A 129 6.59 -5.56 13.01
N VAL A 130 7.44 -4.76 13.65
CA VAL A 130 7.25 -4.34 15.04
C VAL A 130 6.12 -3.32 15.17
N GLN A 131 6.07 -2.31 14.30
CA GLN A 131 5.03 -1.28 14.31
C GLN A 131 3.62 -1.86 14.21
N ARG A 132 3.43 -2.89 13.37
CA ARG A 132 2.16 -3.63 13.26
C ARG A 132 1.89 -4.62 14.41
N GLY A 133 2.83 -4.79 15.34
CA GLY A 133 2.74 -5.70 16.47
C GLY A 133 2.95 -7.18 16.13
N ALA A 134 3.43 -7.50 14.93
CA ALA A 134 3.71 -8.88 14.52
C ALA A 134 4.93 -9.45 15.26
N ILE A 135 5.93 -8.60 15.52
CA ILE A 135 7.13 -8.92 16.29
C ILE A 135 7.20 -7.99 17.50
N ARG A 136 7.54 -8.53 18.68
CA ARG A 136 7.73 -7.74 19.92
C ARG A 136 9.06 -7.97 20.61
N VAL A 137 9.75 -9.06 20.28
CA VAL A 137 11.03 -9.42 20.89
C VAL A 137 12.04 -9.66 19.79
N ILE A 138 13.18 -8.99 19.90
CA ILE A 138 14.31 -9.13 19.00
C ILE A 138 15.53 -9.48 19.84
N LEU A 139 16.04 -10.68 19.68
CA LEU A 139 17.35 -11.10 20.15
C LEU A 139 18.37 -10.77 19.06
N THR A 140 19.50 -10.17 19.41
CA THR A 140 20.57 -9.94 18.45
C THR A 140 21.95 -10.18 19.03
N THR A 141 22.84 -10.74 18.21
CA THR A 141 24.29 -10.83 18.47
C THR A 141 25.04 -9.68 17.82
N ASN A 142 24.34 -8.70 17.22
CA ASN A 142 24.96 -7.57 16.56
C ASN A 142 25.27 -6.48 17.57
N PHE A 143 26.44 -5.87 17.38
CA PHE A 143 26.85 -4.72 18.17
C PHE A 143 26.29 -3.41 17.62
N ASP A 144 26.04 -3.33 16.30
CA ASP A 144 25.52 -2.13 15.62
C ASP A 144 24.16 -1.66 16.17
N SER A 145 23.76 -0.43 15.82
CA SER A 145 22.49 0.17 16.26
C SER A 145 21.45 0.31 15.14
N LEU A 146 21.57 -0.48 14.06
CA LEU A 146 20.74 -0.29 12.87
C LEU A 146 19.27 -0.66 13.09
N ILE A 147 18.98 -1.65 13.94
CA ILE A 147 17.61 -2.02 14.30
C ILE A 147 16.97 -0.89 15.13
N GLU A 148 17.70 -0.38 16.12
CA GLU A 148 17.29 0.72 16.98
C GLU A 148 17.01 1.98 16.16
N GLN A 149 17.91 2.34 15.25
CA GLN A 149 17.73 3.48 14.34
C GLN A 149 16.51 3.31 13.42
N ALA A 150 16.26 2.10 12.91
CA ALA A 150 15.08 1.83 12.10
C ALA A 150 13.79 1.96 12.92
N LEU A 151 13.78 1.49 14.16
CA LEU A 151 12.65 1.64 15.09
C LEU A 151 12.40 3.12 15.44
N ASP A 152 13.46 3.90 15.67
CA ASP A 152 13.37 5.36 15.88
C ASP A 152 12.74 6.06 14.66
N GLN A 153 13.21 5.74 13.45
CA GLN A 153 12.68 6.29 12.20
C GLN A 153 11.21 5.91 11.97
N ALA A 154 10.81 4.70 12.38
CA ALA A 154 9.42 4.24 12.35
C ALA A 154 8.58 4.77 13.53
N SER A 155 9.15 5.58 14.43
CA SER A 155 8.50 6.11 15.63
C SER A 155 7.90 5.02 16.53
N VAL A 156 8.57 3.86 16.61
CA VAL A 156 8.15 2.72 17.42
C VAL A 156 8.80 2.83 18.81
N PRO A 157 8.03 2.78 19.92
CA PRO A 157 8.64 2.72 21.24
C PRO A 157 9.28 1.35 21.49
N TYR A 158 10.52 1.34 21.99
CA TYR A 158 11.24 0.12 22.35
C TYR A 158 12.06 0.29 23.64
N GLN A 159 12.42 -0.83 24.26
CA GLN A 159 13.45 -0.89 25.30
C GLN A 159 14.65 -1.70 24.80
N VAL A 160 15.87 -1.28 25.16
CA VAL A 160 17.11 -1.99 24.84
C VAL A 160 17.67 -2.64 26.10
N LEU A 161 17.93 -3.94 26.02
CA LEU A 161 18.51 -4.75 27.09
C LEU A 161 19.90 -5.22 26.63
N SER A 162 20.93 -4.46 26.99
CA SER A 162 22.33 -4.73 26.61
C SER A 162 23.24 -5.08 27.79
N SER A 163 22.70 -5.11 29.02
CA SER A 163 23.46 -5.45 30.24
C SER A 163 22.60 -6.20 31.25
N GLU A 164 23.24 -6.92 32.18
CA GLU A 164 22.57 -7.62 33.29
C GLU A 164 21.69 -6.69 34.14
N SER A 165 22.15 -5.47 34.39
CA SER A 165 21.38 -4.48 35.16
C SER A 165 20.15 -4.00 34.39
N ALA A 166 20.27 -3.76 33.09
CA ALA A 166 19.14 -3.41 32.23
C ALA A 166 18.11 -4.56 32.18
N ILE A 167 18.56 -5.81 32.04
CA ILE A 167 17.69 -6.99 32.02
C ILE A 167 16.93 -7.13 33.35
N LYS A 168 17.57 -6.87 34.49
CA LYS A 168 16.92 -6.92 35.83
C LYS A 168 15.92 -5.78 36.04
N ALA A 169 16.21 -4.59 35.51
CA ALA A 169 15.34 -3.42 35.60
C ALA A 169 14.29 -3.35 34.47
N ARG A 170 14.22 -4.36 33.60
CA ARG A 170 13.39 -4.34 32.39
C ARG A 170 11.91 -4.20 32.70
N LYS A 171 11.19 -3.60 31.75
CA LYS A 171 9.74 -3.79 31.66
C LYS A 171 9.49 -5.24 31.20
N PRO A 172 8.52 -5.98 31.79
CA PRO A 172 8.20 -7.34 31.34
C PRO A 172 7.95 -7.40 29.83
N LEU A 173 8.39 -8.47 29.16
CA LEU A 173 8.34 -8.60 27.69
C LEU A 173 6.93 -8.38 27.12
N HIS A 174 5.90 -8.88 27.80
CA HIS A 174 4.50 -8.74 27.39
C HIS A 174 3.93 -7.33 27.54
N HIS A 175 4.55 -6.47 28.35
CA HIS A 175 4.11 -5.08 28.56
C HIS A 175 4.86 -4.08 27.69
N ALA A 176 6.03 -4.43 27.15
CA ALA A 176 6.78 -3.57 26.24
C ALA A 176 6.23 -3.71 24.81
N ASP A 177 6.20 -2.60 24.07
CA ASP A 177 5.80 -2.60 22.66
C ASP A 177 6.84 -3.35 21.80
N CYS A 178 8.12 -3.10 22.08
CA CYS A 178 9.24 -3.86 21.56
C CYS A 178 10.37 -3.97 22.59
N THR A 179 11.02 -5.12 22.66
CA THR A 179 12.24 -5.36 23.44
C THR A 179 13.35 -5.84 22.52
N VAL A 180 14.43 -5.05 22.42
CA VAL A 180 15.67 -5.42 21.72
C VAL A 180 16.69 -5.90 22.77
N ILE A 181 17.06 -7.17 22.71
CA ILE A 181 17.98 -7.82 23.64
C ILE A 181 19.31 -8.04 22.90
N LYS A 182 20.34 -7.29 23.29
CA LYS A 182 21.68 -7.38 22.69
C LYS A 182 22.53 -8.31 23.53
N LEU A 183 22.70 -9.55 23.07
CA LEU A 183 23.33 -10.63 23.84
C LEU A 183 24.82 -10.37 24.10
N HIS A 184 25.51 -9.73 23.16
CA HIS A 184 26.93 -9.43 23.27
C HIS A 184 27.20 -7.99 23.75
N GLY A 185 26.14 -7.23 24.02
CA GLY A 185 26.22 -5.84 24.46
C GLY A 185 26.07 -4.82 23.32
N ASP A 186 26.42 -3.58 23.61
CA ASP A 186 26.27 -2.44 22.69
C ASP A 186 27.64 -1.83 22.41
N TYR A 187 27.96 -1.55 21.14
CA TYR A 187 29.23 -0.96 20.73
C TYR A 187 29.54 0.39 21.41
N LYS A 188 28.51 1.09 21.95
CA LYS A 188 28.65 2.34 22.70
C LYS A 188 29.01 2.15 24.19
N SER A 189 28.90 0.93 24.71
CA SER A 189 29.19 0.61 26.12
C SER A 189 30.59 0.01 26.28
N LEU A 190 31.28 0.28 27.38
CA LEU A 190 32.54 -0.38 27.72
C LEU A 190 32.35 -1.82 28.24
N ASP A 191 31.10 -2.22 28.53
CA ASP A 191 30.71 -3.54 29.04
C ASP A 191 30.43 -4.56 27.91
N GLN A 192 30.97 -4.35 26.71
CA GLN A 192 30.82 -5.27 25.59
C GLN A 192 31.49 -6.61 25.86
N LYS A 193 30.79 -7.69 25.49
CA LYS A 193 31.32 -9.06 25.52
C LYS A 193 31.99 -9.36 24.19
N ASN A 194 33.31 -9.24 24.16
CA ASN A 194 34.12 -9.38 22.95
C ASN A 194 35.06 -10.61 23.01
N THR A 195 35.18 -11.27 24.16
CA THR A 195 36.10 -12.41 24.35
C THR A 195 35.40 -13.77 24.49
N LEU A 196 36.15 -14.86 24.29
CA LEU A 196 35.60 -16.22 24.29
C LEU A 196 35.13 -16.58 25.70
N ALA A 197 35.85 -16.12 26.72
CA ALA A 197 35.45 -16.25 28.12
C ALA A 197 34.14 -15.51 28.42
N GLU A 198 33.89 -14.36 27.79
CA GLU A 198 32.69 -13.54 27.97
C GLU A 198 31.47 -14.08 27.19
N LEU A 199 31.71 -14.78 26.07
CA LEU A 199 30.70 -15.38 25.18
C LEU A 199 30.35 -16.83 25.53
N THR A 200 31.22 -17.55 26.24
CA THR A 200 30.96 -18.94 26.68
C THR A 200 30.02 -18.99 27.88
N ASP A 201 30.01 -17.96 28.74
CA ASP A 201 29.15 -17.90 29.92
C ASP A 201 28.31 -16.62 29.97
N TYR A 202 27.03 -16.75 29.62
CA TYR A 202 26.07 -15.68 29.82
C TYR A 202 25.77 -15.49 31.31
N GLY A 203 25.62 -14.22 31.72
CA GLY A 203 25.25 -13.91 33.09
C GLY A 203 23.88 -14.50 33.43
N GLN A 204 23.60 -14.63 34.72
CA GLN A 204 22.37 -15.29 35.17
C GLN A 204 21.11 -14.63 34.59
N ALA A 205 21.00 -13.29 34.59
CA ALA A 205 19.80 -12.64 34.06
C ALA A 205 19.69 -12.79 32.54
N THR A 206 20.80 -12.77 31.81
CA THR A 206 20.81 -13.06 30.37
C THR A 206 20.34 -14.49 30.08
N ARG A 207 20.78 -15.49 30.85
CA ARG A 207 20.29 -16.87 30.70
C ARG A 207 18.81 -16.99 31.00
N GLU A 208 18.33 -16.34 32.06
CA GLU A 208 16.92 -16.39 32.46
C GLU A 208 16.00 -15.77 31.39
N ILE A 209 16.36 -14.60 30.84
CA ILE A 209 15.57 -13.97 29.77
C ILE A 209 15.68 -14.75 28.46
N LEU A 210 16.84 -15.32 28.15
CA LEU A 210 17.00 -16.16 26.96
C LEU A 210 16.12 -17.40 27.06
N HIS A 211 16.12 -18.08 28.21
CA HIS A 211 15.22 -19.19 28.48
C HIS A 211 13.74 -18.79 28.39
N GLU A 212 13.37 -17.62 28.95
CA GLU A 212 12.02 -17.04 28.81
C GLU A 212 11.62 -16.90 27.34
N VAL A 213 12.51 -16.40 26.48
CA VAL A 213 12.23 -16.24 25.05
C VAL A 213 12.16 -17.58 24.33
N MET A 214 13.12 -18.49 24.57
CA MET A 214 13.19 -19.80 23.92
C MET A 214 11.95 -20.67 24.21
N GLU A 215 11.39 -20.58 25.43
CA GLU A 215 10.25 -21.41 25.84
C GLU A 215 8.89 -20.84 25.41
N ASN A 216 8.76 -19.50 25.33
CA ASN A 216 7.47 -18.83 25.13
C ASN A 216 7.23 -18.32 23.70
N PHE A 217 8.26 -18.23 22.85
CA PHE A 217 8.13 -17.66 21.51
C PHE A 217 8.46 -18.67 20.39
N GLY A 218 7.82 -18.49 19.23
CA GLY A 218 8.35 -19.01 17.98
C GLY A 218 9.61 -18.23 17.60
N LEU A 219 10.53 -18.83 16.84
CA LEU A 219 11.78 -18.16 16.46
C LEU A 219 11.91 -18.03 14.96
N ILE A 220 12.27 -16.83 14.51
CA ILE A 220 12.69 -16.55 13.14
C ILE A 220 14.16 -16.16 13.20
N ILE A 221 15.03 -17.05 12.71
CA ILE A 221 16.48 -16.91 12.76
C ILE A 221 16.99 -16.41 11.42
N ASN A 222 17.71 -15.29 11.42
CA ASN A 222 18.33 -14.71 10.23
C ASN A 222 19.74 -14.20 10.54
N GLY A 223 20.69 -14.50 9.66
CA GLY A 223 22.05 -13.95 9.73
C GLY A 223 22.94 -14.49 10.86
N TRP A 224 22.52 -15.53 11.58
CA TRP A 224 23.30 -16.20 12.63
C TRP A 224 23.81 -17.57 12.15
N SER A 225 25.09 -17.88 12.37
CA SER A 225 25.72 -19.12 11.88
C SER A 225 25.79 -20.25 12.91
N ALA A 226 25.63 -19.95 14.20
CA ALA A 226 25.78 -20.88 15.33
C ALA A 226 27.20 -21.42 15.59
N ASP A 227 28.22 -21.01 14.83
CA ASP A 227 29.56 -21.62 14.96
C ASP A 227 30.32 -21.18 16.22
N TRP A 228 30.13 -19.93 16.64
CA TRP A 228 30.97 -19.30 17.67
C TRP A 228 30.27 -19.02 19.00
N ASP A 229 28.94 -18.84 18.98
CA ASP A 229 28.16 -18.44 20.17
C ASP A 229 27.64 -19.66 20.93
N LYS A 230 28.54 -20.33 21.65
CA LYS A 230 28.25 -21.58 22.36
C LYS A 230 27.11 -21.44 23.38
N ALA A 231 27.06 -20.33 24.12
CA ALA A 231 26.01 -20.10 25.11
C ALA A 231 24.62 -19.96 24.47
N LEU A 232 24.52 -19.29 23.31
CA LEU A 232 23.27 -19.20 22.57
C LEU A 232 22.87 -20.53 21.92
N VAL A 233 23.85 -21.30 21.43
CA VAL A 233 23.63 -22.68 20.94
C VAL A 233 23.07 -23.55 22.06
N GLU A 234 23.73 -23.60 23.22
CA GLU A 234 23.27 -24.39 24.38
C GLU A 234 21.87 -23.97 24.85
N ALA A 235 21.56 -22.67 24.82
CA ALA A 235 20.23 -22.18 25.16
C ALA A 235 19.16 -22.64 24.17
N LEU A 236 19.49 -22.68 22.88
CA LEU A 236 18.57 -23.18 21.85
C LEU A 236 18.44 -24.71 21.94
N GLU A 237 19.55 -25.44 22.13
CA GLU A 237 19.54 -26.91 22.34
C GLU A 237 18.70 -27.30 23.55
N GLY A 238 18.80 -26.53 24.64
CA GLY A 238 18.07 -26.75 25.89
C GLY A 238 16.57 -26.47 25.79
N ARG A 239 16.10 -25.85 24.69
CA ARG A 239 14.69 -25.55 24.46
C ARG A 239 13.85 -26.82 24.41
N GLN A 240 12.84 -26.89 25.29
CA GLN A 240 11.92 -28.02 25.40
C GLN A 240 10.61 -27.78 24.64
N SER A 241 10.16 -26.53 24.57
CA SER A 241 8.89 -26.17 23.95
C SER A 241 8.91 -26.28 22.42
N ARG A 242 8.02 -27.12 21.88
CA ARG A 242 7.70 -27.22 20.43
C ARG A 242 6.35 -26.57 20.08
N ARG A 243 5.82 -25.68 20.94
CA ARG A 243 4.50 -25.06 20.74
C ARG A 243 4.43 -24.18 19.50
N TYR A 244 5.51 -23.44 19.23
CA TYR A 244 5.62 -22.54 18.10
C TYR A 244 6.81 -22.95 17.21
N PRO A 245 6.61 -23.09 15.89
CA PRO A 245 7.66 -23.47 14.95
C PRO A 245 8.90 -22.57 14.98
N LEU A 246 10.04 -23.14 14.58
CA LEU A 246 11.28 -22.41 14.30
C LEU A 246 11.46 -22.29 12.79
N TYR A 247 11.82 -21.10 12.34
CA TYR A 247 12.20 -20.82 10.96
C TYR A 247 13.64 -20.38 10.89
N TRP A 248 14.42 -21.00 10.00
CA TRP A 248 15.82 -20.65 9.79
C TRP A 248 16.02 -20.16 8.37
N THR A 249 16.54 -18.95 8.23
CA THR A 249 16.80 -18.34 6.93
C THR A 249 18.30 -18.37 6.62
N THR A 250 18.67 -18.72 5.39
CA THR A 250 20.07 -18.81 4.97
C THR A 250 20.24 -18.51 3.48
N LEU A 251 21.34 -17.85 3.13
CA LEU A 251 21.70 -17.57 1.73
C LEU A 251 22.40 -18.77 1.07
N TYR A 252 23.40 -19.35 1.76
CA TYR A 252 24.29 -20.40 1.21
C TYR A 252 24.07 -21.79 1.83
N GLY A 253 23.04 -21.95 2.66
CA GLY A 253 22.80 -23.18 3.44
C GLY A 253 23.34 -23.08 4.88
N PRO A 254 22.87 -23.93 5.80
CA PRO A 254 23.37 -23.93 7.18
C PRO A 254 24.72 -24.65 7.29
N GLY A 255 25.63 -24.12 8.10
CA GLY A 255 26.84 -24.85 8.53
C GLY A 255 26.50 -26.02 9.46
N PRO A 256 27.49 -26.86 9.85
CA PRO A 256 27.25 -28.05 10.66
C PRO A 256 26.53 -27.79 11.98
N ALA A 257 26.90 -26.74 12.72
CA ALA A 257 26.27 -26.38 13.99
C ALA A 257 24.81 -25.95 13.79
N ALA A 258 24.54 -25.05 12.83
CA ALA A 258 23.20 -24.65 12.47
C ALA A 258 22.35 -25.83 11.96
N ALA A 259 22.93 -26.74 11.18
CA ALA A 259 22.24 -27.92 10.67
C ALA A 259 21.80 -28.86 11.79
N ALA A 260 22.65 -29.07 12.80
CA ALA A 260 22.31 -29.86 13.98
C ALA A 260 21.13 -29.27 14.76
N LEU A 261 21.12 -27.95 14.96
CA LEU A 261 20.01 -27.22 15.62
C LEU A 261 18.72 -27.31 14.80
N ILE A 262 18.82 -27.13 13.48
CA ILE A 262 17.68 -27.25 12.56
C ILE A 262 17.07 -28.64 12.65
N GLU A 263 17.89 -29.70 12.66
CA GLU A 263 17.45 -31.08 12.76
C GLU A 263 16.82 -31.38 14.13
N GLN A 264 17.47 -31.01 15.23
CA GLN A 264 17.01 -31.25 16.60
C GLN A 264 15.63 -30.64 16.88
N HIS A 265 15.38 -29.42 16.38
CA HIS A 265 14.15 -28.69 16.62
C HIS A 265 13.13 -28.79 15.48
N GLY A 266 13.46 -29.47 14.38
CA GLY A 266 12.57 -29.62 13.21
C GLY A 266 12.26 -28.27 12.55
N ALA A 267 13.27 -27.40 12.46
CA ALA A 267 13.11 -26.06 11.94
C ALA A 267 12.81 -26.06 10.43
N ALA A 268 11.92 -25.17 10.00
CA ALA A 268 11.65 -24.96 8.58
C ALA A 268 12.73 -24.05 7.97
N VAL A 269 13.44 -24.54 6.95
CA VAL A 269 14.53 -23.82 6.30
C VAL A 269 14.03 -23.01 5.11
N ILE A 270 14.38 -21.72 5.08
CA ILE A 270 14.14 -20.79 3.98
C ILE A 270 15.49 -20.46 3.37
N SER A 271 15.78 -21.02 2.20
CA SER A 271 17.10 -20.93 1.56
C SER A 271 17.12 -19.96 0.37
N GLY A 272 18.32 -19.47 0.03
CA GLY A 272 18.57 -18.70 -1.19
C GLY A 272 18.00 -17.28 -1.17
N VAL A 273 17.84 -16.70 0.03
CA VAL A 273 17.35 -15.32 0.20
C VAL A 273 18.27 -14.55 1.14
N THR A 274 18.51 -13.29 0.79
CA THR A 274 19.19 -12.33 1.67
C THR A 274 18.22 -11.78 2.71
N ALA A 275 18.73 -11.13 3.76
CA ALA A 275 17.88 -10.44 4.73
C ALA A 275 17.05 -9.31 4.10
N ASP A 276 17.66 -8.57 3.16
CA ASP A 276 17.03 -7.47 2.42
C ASP A 276 15.95 -7.93 1.43
N GLU A 277 15.86 -9.23 1.14
CA GLU A 277 14.77 -9.83 0.38
C GLU A 277 13.75 -10.48 1.31
N PHE A 278 14.22 -11.21 2.33
CA PHE A 278 13.38 -12.01 3.22
C PHE A 278 12.41 -11.16 4.05
N PHE A 279 12.89 -10.13 4.73
CA PHE A 279 12.02 -9.32 5.60
C PHE A 279 10.98 -8.51 4.80
N PRO A 280 11.34 -7.84 3.69
CA PRO A 280 10.35 -7.22 2.82
C PRO A 280 9.34 -8.22 2.22
N ASP A 281 9.76 -9.42 1.81
CA ASP A 281 8.84 -10.47 1.34
C ASP A 281 7.87 -10.92 2.45
N LEU A 282 8.35 -11.11 3.68
CA LEU A 282 7.49 -11.43 4.82
C LEU A 282 6.49 -10.31 5.10
N GLN A 283 6.93 -9.06 5.11
CA GLN A 283 6.10 -7.87 5.30
C GLN A 283 4.98 -7.83 4.24
N GLN A 284 5.33 -7.98 2.96
CA GLN A 284 4.39 -7.93 1.84
C GLN A 284 3.36 -9.07 1.90
N ARG A 285 3.80 -10.28 2.30
CA ARG A 285 2.90 -11.42 2.50
C ARG A 285 1.91 -11.16 3.62
N LEU A 286 2.36 -10.59 4.73
CA LEU A 286 1.46 -10.24 5.83
C LEU A 286 0.45 -9.16 5.41
N GLU A 287 0.86 -8.13 4.70
CA GLU A 287 -0.08 -7.13 4.14
C GLU A 287 -1.11 -7.77 3.20
N SER A 288 -0.66 -8.71 2.35
CA SER A 288 -1.55 -9.46 1.48
C SER A 288 -2.55 -10.30 2.29
N LEU A 289 -2.11 -10.95 3.37
CA LEU A 289 -2.98 -11.70 4.27
C LEU A 289 -3.93 -10.79 5.06
N ASP A 290 -3.49 -9.62 5.49
CA ASP A 290 -4.36 -8.63 6.14
C ASP A 290 -5.41 -8.11 5.18
N SER A 291 -5.08 -7.92 3.90
CA SER A 291 -6.07 -7.53 2.90
C SER A 291 -7.18 -8.58 2.70
N LEU A 292 -6.87 -9.84 3.02
CA LEU A 292 -7.83 -10.96 2.99
C LEU A 292 -8.57 -11.14 4.33
N ALA A 293 -7.91 -10.83 5.46
CA ALA A 293 -8.41 -11.10 6.81
C ALA A 293 -9.01 -9.89 7.53
N ALA A 294 -8.67 -8.68 7.10
CA ALA A 294 -9.42 -7.50 7.49
C ALA A 294 -10.86 -7.77 7.07
N PRO A 295 -11.85 -7.66 7.97
CA PRO A 295 -13.15 -7.32 7.49
C PRO A 295 -12.90 -5.99 6.77
N GLN A 296 -12.95 -6.01 5.43
CA GLN A 296 -13.39 -4.82 4.72
C GLN A 296 -14.53 -4.29 5.58
N LEU A 297 -14.57 -3.00 5.90
CA LEU A 297 -15.87 -2.40 6.22
C LEU A 297 -16.73 -2.90 5.06
N THR A 298 -17.57 -3.91 5.32
CA THR A 298 -18.36 -4.46 4.24
C THR A 298 -19.10 -3.26 3.71
N GLU A 299 -19.31 -3.21 2.41
CA GLU A 299 -19.94 -2.04 1.81
C GLU A 299 -21.17 -1.56 2.61
N ASP A 300 -21.94 -2.51 3.15
CA ASP A 300 -23.03 -2.31 4.11
C ASP A 300 -22.62 -1.61 5.43
N MET A 301 -21.51 -2.00 6.06
CA MET A 301 -20.98 -1.34 7.25
C MET A 301 -20.48 0.08 6.95
N ALA A 302 -19.83 0.31 5.81
CA ALA A 302 -19.40 1.64 5.38
C ALA A 302 -20.62 2.55 5.16
N ILE A 303 -21.66 2.05 4.48
CA ILE A 303 -22.93 2.73 4.27
C ILE A 303 -23.65 2.99 5.60
N ALA A 304 -23.69 2.01 6.50
CA ALA A 304 -24.32 2.18 7.81
C ALA A 304 -23.60 3.22 8.67
N ARG A 305 -22.26 3.24 8.63
CA ARG A 305 -21.44 4.27 9.27
C ARG A 305 -21.73 5.64 8.69
N LEU A 306 -21.73 5.78 7.36
CA LEU A 306 -22.06 7.04 6.70
C LEU A 306 -23.44 7.56 7.12
N LYS A 307 -24.49 6.72 7.03
CA LYS A 307 -25.86 7.10 7.41
C LYS A 307 -25.97 7.61 8.84
N ARG A 308 -25.17 7.06 9.78
CA ARG A 308 -25.11 7.54 11.16
C ARG A 308 -24.44 8.89 11.31
N LEU A 309 -23.48 9.22 10.44
CA LEU A 309 -22.69 10.45 10.51
C LEU A 309 -23.38 11.63 9.81
N LEU A 310 -24.17 11.38 8.76
CA LEU A 310 -24.82 12.42 7.94
C LEU A 310 -25.63 13.48 8.72
N PRO A 311 -26.33 13.19 9.83
CA PRO A 311 -27.06 14.22 10.56
C PRO A 311 -26.18 15.24 11.29
N TYR A 312 -24.88 14.98 11.47
CA TYR A 312 -24.00 15.74 12.35
C TYR A 312 -22.95 16.54 11.57
N ARG A 313 -23.02 17.87 11.68
CA ARG A 313 -22.09 18.78 10.98
C ARG A 313 -20.62 18.54 11.36
N GLU A 314 -20.37 18.21 12.61
CA GLU A 314 -19.07 17.89 13.18
C GLU A 314 -18.45 16.60 12.59
N SER A 315 -19.26 15.70 12.03
CA SER A 315 -18.80 14.48 11.39
C SER A 315 -18.17 14.70 10.00
N TYR A 316 -18.05 15.95 9.55
CA TYR A 316 -17.41 16.30 8.27
C TYR A 316 -16.04 15.63 8.09
N ILE A 317 -15.19 15.63 9.12
CA ILE A 317 -13.84 15.06 9.05
C ILE A 317 -13.92 13.54 8.89
N GLU A 318 -14.76 12.87 9.68
CA GLU A 318 -14.91 11.41 9.63
C GLU A 318 -15.46 10.93 8.28
N ILE A 319 -16.47 11.63 7.74
CA ILE A 319 -17.01 11.32 6.40
C ILE A 319 -15.93 11.55 5.35
N ARG A 320 -15.16 12.63 5.46
CA ARG A 320 -14.06 12.90 4.54
C ARG A 320 -12.97 11.83 4.60
N GLU A 321 -12.62 11.33 5.78
CA GLU A 321 -11.66 10.23 5.94
C GLU A 321 -12.17 8.93 5.31
N LEU A 322 -13.45 8.60 5.51
CA LEU A 322 -14.10 7.45 4.89
C LEU A 322 -14.06 7.52 3.36
N LEU A 323 -14.31 8.70 2.77
CA LEU A 323 -14.19 8.89 1.32
C LEU A 323 -12.71 8.88 0.88
N THR A 324 -11.81 9.44 1.69
CA THR A 324 -10.38 9.54 1.39
C THR A 324 -9.73 8.16 1.28
N SER A 325 -10.09 7.20 2.13
CA SER A 325 -9.55 5.84 2.06
C SER A 325 -9.91 5.18 0.73
N GLU A 326 -11.18 5.24 0.33
CA GLU A 326 -11.66 4.66 -0.93
C GLU A 326 -11.02 5.35 -2.16
N ILE A 327 -10.97 6.69 -2.14
CA ILE A 327 -10.35 7.49 -3.20
C ILE A 327 -8.86 7.16 -3.34
N ARG A 328 -8.13 6.99 -2.23
CA ARG A 328 -6.69 6.68 -2.25
C ARG A 328 -6.41 5.34 -2.90
N THR A 329 -7.17 4.31 -2.52
CA THR A 329 -7.06 2.96 -3.09
C THR A 329 -7.31 2.98 -4.60
N LEU A 330 -8.38 3.64 -5.03
CA LEU A 330 -8.72 3.76 -6.45
C LEU A 330 -7.68 4.59 -7.22
N ALA A 331 -7.18 5.69 -6.65
CA ALA A 331 -6.16 6.51 -7.27
C ALA A 331 -4.82 5.79 -7.41
N SER A 332 -4.44 4.92 -6.45
CA SER A 332 -3.24 4.09 -6.57
C SER A 332 -3.36 3.14 -7.76
N TYR A 333 -4.50 2.44 -7.86
CA TYR A 333 -4.76 1.54 -8.98
C TYR A 333 -4.72 2.24 -10.35
N ILE A 334 -5.34 3.42 -10.46
CA ILE A 334 -5.32 4.21 -11.71
C ILE A 334 -3.89 4.61 -12.11
N ARG A 335 -3.01 4.88 -11.14
CA ARG A 335 -1.58 5.17 -11.42
C ARG A 335 -0.81 3.93 -11.84
N GLU A 336 -1.06 2.79 -11.18
CA GLU A 336 -0.36 1.53 -11.41
C GLU A 336 -0.70 0.87 -12.75
N ARG A 337 -1.96 0.98 -13.22
CA ARG A 337 -2.40 0.37 -14.50
C ARG A 337 -1.70 0.93 -15.75
N GLY A 338 -1.08 2.11 -15.66
CA GLY A 338 -0.41 2.76 -16.78
C GLY A 338 -1.34 3.32 -17.87
N GLY A 339 -0.73 4.03 -18.83
CA GLY A 339 -1.43 4.81 -19.86
C GLY A 339 -1.65 4.10 -21.21
N SER A 340 -1.33 2.81 -21.30
CA SER A 340 -1.40 2.03 -22.55
C SER A 340 -2.14 0.72 -22.35
N PHE A 341 -2.75 0.21 -23.42
CA PHE A 341 -3.35 -1.12 -23.42
C PHE A 341 -2.33 -2.21 -23.06
N PRO A 342 -2.77 -3.31 -22.42
CA PRO A 342 -1.95 -4.48 -22.24
C PRO A 342 -1.42 -5.01 -23.57
N PRO A 343 -0.14 -5.42 -23.67
CA PRO A 343 0.43 -5.93 -24.91
C PRO A 343 -0.21 -7.25 -25.34
N GLY A 344 -0.46 -7.41 -26.66
CA GLY A 344 -0.78 -8.70 -27.28
C GLY A 344 -2.22 -9.21 -27.13
N GLY A 345 -3.19 -8.35 -26.79
CA GLY A 345 -4.61 -8.74 -26.60
C GLY A 345 -5.60 -8.06 -27.54
N ASP A 346 -6.85 -8.54 -27.55
CA ASP A 346 -7.99 -7.84 -28.15
C ASP A 346 -8.33 -6.58 -27.34
N TYR A 347 -8.27 -5.41 -27.99
CA TYR A 347 -8.50 -4.12 -27.34
C TYR A 347 -9.93 -3.97 -26.82
N ALA A 348 -10.93 -4.55 -27.49
CA ALA A 348 -12.32 -4.46 -27.02
C ALA A 348 -12.53 -5.25 -25.73
N THR A 349 -12.00 -6.48 -25.66
CA THR A 349 -11.99 -7.29 -24.44
C THR A 349 -11.18 -6.64 -23.31
N ALA A 350 -10.00 -6.11 -23.60
CA ALA A 350 -9.18 -5.42 -22.60
C ALA A 350 -9.89 -4.17 -22.04
N PHE A 351 -10.50 -3.37 -22.92
CA PHE A 351 -11.30 -2.21 -22.54
C PHE A 351 -12.47 -2.59 -21.64
N ASP A 352 -13.23 -3.64 -22.01
CA ASP A 352 -14.40 -4.07 -21.27
C ASP A 352 -14.05 -4.61 -19.87
N ASN A 353 -12.99 -5.41 -19.78
CA ASN A 353 -12.43 -5.89 -18.51
C ASN A 353 -11.99 -4.73 -17.61
N GLU A 354 -11.40 -3.68 -18.20
CA GLU A 354 -10.97 -2.51 -17.45
C GLU A 354 -12.17 -1.67 -16.97
N CYS A 355 -13.23 -1.51 -17.77
CA CYS A 355 -14.49 -0.92 -17.32
C CYS A 355 -15.05 -1.67 -16.10
N LEU A 356 -15.09 -3.01 -16.15
CA LEU A 356 -15.54 -3.84 -15.03
C LEU A 356 -14.62 -3.71 -13.80
N SER A 357 -13.29 -3.68 -14.01
CA SER A 357 -12.32 -3.50 -12.92
C SER A 357 -12.52 -2.16 -12.22
N LEU A 358 -12.63 -1.07 -12.98
CA LEU A 358 -12.87 0.27 -12.46
C LEU A 358 -14.24 0.39 -11.78
N ARG A 359 -15.30 -0.23 -12.34
CA ARG A 359 -16.63 -0.29 -11.72
C ARG A 359 -16.57 -1.00 -10.38
N ASN A 360 -15.99 -2.20 -10.32
CA ASN A 360 -15.91 -3.00 -9.11
C ASN A 360 -15.07 -2.32 -8.03
N ARG A 361 -13.94 -1.71 -8.40
CA ARG A 361 -13.07 -0.98 -7.46
C ARG A 361 -13.65 0.34 -6.98
N SER A 362 -14.55 0.97 -7.75
CA SER A 362 -15.24 2.19 -7.33
C SER A 362 -16.55 1.94 -6.60
N GLN A 363 -17.02 0.69 -6.51
CA GLN A 363 -18.35 0.34 -6.03
C GLN A 363 -18.71 0.95 -4.68
N THR A 364 -17.87 0.74 -3.66
CA THR A 364 -18.09 1.30 -2.31
C THR A 364 -18.15 2.82 -2.34
N LEU A 365 -17.20 3.48 -3.02
CA LEU A 365 -17.15 4.94 -3.11
C LEU A 365 -18.39 5.51 -3.81
N ILE A 366 -18.80 4.95 -4.94
CA ILE A 366 -19.98 5.43 -5.69
C ILE A 366 -21.24 5.28 -4.84
N ARG A 367 -21.38 4.16 -4.12
CA ARG A 367 -22.53 3.93 -3.23
C ARG A 367 -22.52 4.84 -2.01
N LEU A 368 -21.35 5.13 -1.44
CA LEU A 368 -21.20 6.14 -0.38
C LEU A 368 -21.61 7.52 -0.88
N ILE A 369 -21.15 7.95 -2.06
CA ILE A 369 -21.54 9.24 -2.67
C ILE A 369 -23.05 9.28 -2.92
N ALA A 370 -23.62 8.26 -3.56
CA ALA A 370 -25.05 8.20 -3.87
C ALA A 370 -25.90 8.22 -2.60
N THR A 371 -25.53 7.43 -1.59
CA THR A 371 -26.18 7.42 -0.27
C THR A 371 -26.05 8.78 0.41
N GLY A 372 -24.86 9.39 0.35
CA GLY A 372 -24.58 10.70 0.91
C GLY A 372 -25.49 11.77 0.32
N VAL A 373 -25.58 11.86 -1.00
CA VAL A 373 -26.47 12.82 -1.68
C VAL A 373 -27.95 12.56 -1.37
N ALA A 374 -28.37 11.30 -1.29
CA ALA A 374 -29.77 10.95 -1.01
C ALA A 374 -30.18 11.32 0.43
N PHE A 375 -29.31 11.10 1.41
CA PHE A 375 -29.66 11.21 2.83
C PHE A 375 -29.08 12.43 3.55
N ASP A 376 -28.22 13.24 2.92
CA ASP A 376 -27.80 14.56 3.42
C ASP A 376 -28.95 15.57 3.31
N ARG A 377 -29.95 15.41 4.19
CA ARG A 377 -31.24 16.11 4.14
C ARG A 377 -31.11 17.64 4.15
N ASP A 378 -30.17 18.13 4.95
CA ASP A 378 -29.95 19.55 5.19
C ASP A 378 -28.81 20.13 4.34
N ARG A 379 -28.24 19.32 3.41
CA ARG A 379 -27.15 19.70 2.51
C ARG A 379 -25.91 20.21 3.24
N ILE A 380 -25.68 19.73 4.47
CA ILE A 380 -24.58 20.19 5.34
C ILE A 380 -23.23 19.67 4.81
N HIS A 381 -23.26 18.53 4.12
CA HIS A 381 -22.08 17.84 3.61
C HIS A 381 -21.93 17.93 2.09
N GLY A 382 -22.71 18.78 1.41
CA GLY A 382 -22.69 18.94 -0.04
C GLY A 382 -21.28 19.12 -0.64
N ASP A 383 -20.41 19.85 0.07
CA ASP A 383 -19.03 20.09 -0.34
C ASP A 383 -18.19 18.81 -0.42
N LEU A 384 -18.50 17.78 0.37
CA LEU A 384 -17.79 16.50 0.36
C LEU A 384 -18.05 15.72 -0.93
N TRP A 385 -19.27 15.76 -1.46
CA TRP A 385 -19.64 15.08 -2.71
C TRP A 385 -18.96 15.75 -3.91
N VAL A 386 -18.95 17.09 -3.92
CA VAL A 386 -18.23 17.90 -4.92
C VAL A 386 -16.72 17.65 -4.84
N TRP A 387 -16.17 17.64 -3.62
CA TRP A 387 -14.76 17.35 -3.36
C TRP A 387 -14.36 15.94 -3.84
N ALA A 388 -15.21 14.93 -3.62
CA ALA A 388 -14.96 13.57 -4.06
C ALA A 388 -14.83 13.49 -5.59
N VAL A 389 -15.74 14.12 -6.35
CA VAL A 389 -15.64 14.23 -7.81
C VAL A 389 -14.33 14.91 -8.23
N GLN A 390 -13.97 16.02 -7.56
CA GLN A 390 -12.71 16.71 -7.82
C GLN A 390 -11.48 15.81 -7.59
N GLN A 391 -11.46 14.98 -6.55
CA GLN A 391 -10.35 14.07 -6.30
C GLN A 391 -10.29 12.93 -7.33
N LEU A 392 -11.43 12.37 -7.70
CA LEU A 392 -11.49 11.33 -8.74
C LEU A 392 -11.01 11.86 -10.09
N MET A 393 -11.35 13.10 -10.45
CA MET A 393 -10.81 13.73 -11.66
C MET A 393 -9.29 13.91 -11.59
N LYS A 394 -8.74 14.22 -10.41
CA LYS A 394 -7.29 14.35 -10.17
C LYS A 394 -6.54 13.02 -10.13
N ALA A 395 -7.24 11.90 -9.90
CA ALA A 395 -6.62 10.58 -9.89
C ALA A 395 -6.03 10.21 -11.25
N ARG A 396 -6.59 10.74 -12.35
CA ARG A 396 -5.98 10.65 -13.68
C ARG A 396 -4.70 11.50 -13.72
N GLY A 397 -3.56 10.81 -13.77
CA GLY A 397 -2.24 11.40 -13.94
C GLY A 397 -2.04 12.07 -15.30
N GLN A 398 -0.99 12.89 -15.37
CA GLN A 398 -0.60 13.62 -16.57
C GLN A 398 0.37 12.77 -17.40
N VAL A 399 -0.16 11.94 -18.30
CA VAL A 399 0.64 11.07 -19.17
C VAL A 399 0.23 11.31 -20.61
N SER A 400 1.19 11.57 -21.51
CA SER A 400 0.92 11.61 -22.94
C SER A 400 0.77 10.18 -23.48
N SER A 401 -0.37 9.84 -24.05
CA SER A 401 -0.60 8.55 -24.72
C SER A 401 -1.31 8.75 -26.05
N PHE A 402 -0.84 8.07 -27.10
CA PHE A 402 -1.51 8.01 -28.40
C PHE A 402 -2.77 7.11 -28.39
N GLN A 403 -3.00 6.38 -27.29
CA GLN A 403 -4.15 5.50 -27.12
C GLN A 403 -5.21 6.17 -26.25
N GLU A 404 -5.86 7.20 -26.81
CA GLU A 404 -6.83 8.06 -26.10
C GLU A 404 -7.95 7.27 -25.42
N GLY A 405 -8.46 6.20 -26.03
CA GLY A 405 -9.53 5.38 -25.47
C GLY A 405 -9.19 4.70 -24.13
N TRP A 406 -7.94 4.23 -23.95
CA TRP A 406 -7.49 3.65 -22.68
C TRP A 406 -7.17 4.73 -21.65
N PHE A 407 -6.51 5.78 -22.11
CA PHE A 407 -6.05 6.86 -21.26
C PHE A 407 -7.22 7.68 -20.68
N ASN A 408 -8.24 7.97 -21.49
CA ASN A 408 -9.42 8.71 -21.05
C ASN A 408 -10.28 7.89 -20.07
N LEU A 409 -10.23 6.55 -20.16
CA LEU A 409 -10.96 5.65 -19.26
C LEU A 409 -10.51 5.79 -17.79
N ALA A 410 -9.34 6.38 -17.51
CA ALA A 410 -8.94 6.73 -16.15
C ALA A 410 -9.92 7.71 -15.46
N HIS A 411 -10.72 8.47 -16.22
CA HIS A 411 -11.79 9.31 -15.68
C HIS A 411 -13.12 8.57 -15.48
N TYR A 412 -13.21 7.29 -15.84
CA TYR A 412 -14.45 6.52 -15.75
C TYR A 412 -15.05 6.49 -14.33
N PRO A 413 -14.29 6.30 -13.24
CA PRO A 413 -14.87 6.39 -11.90
C PRO A 413 -15.40 7.77 -11.54
N ALA A 414 -14.78 8.84 -12.04
CA ALA A 414 -15.27 10.21 -11.84
C ALA A 414 -16.59 10.43 -12.61
N LEU A 415 -16.69 9.89 -13.83
CA LEU A 415 -17.92 9.88 -14.62
C LEU A 415 -19.05 9.13 -13.90
N LEU A 416 -18.77 7.93 -13.36
CA LEU A 416 -19.75 7.17 -12.57
C LEU A 416 -20.19 7.93 -11.31
N ALA A 417 -19.28 8.64 -10.64
CA ALA A 417 -19.62 9.47 -9.49
C ALA A 417 -20.53 10.63 -9.86
N LEU A 418 -20.20 11.39 -10.91
CA LEU A 418 -21.04 12.49 -11.38
C LEU A 418 -22.42 11.96 -11.85
N ARG A 419 -22.44 10.81 -12.53
CA ARG A 419 -23.67 10.15 -12.96
C ARG A 419 -24.54 9.72 -11.79
N ALA A 420 -23.94 9.15 -10.74
CA ALA A 420 -24.65 8.78 -9.52
C ALA A 420 -25.26 10.00 -8.83
N ILE A 421 -24.51 11.09 -8.70
CA ILE A 421 -25.03 12.36 -8.17
C ILE A 421 -26.21 12.85 -9.01
N ALA A 422 -26.09 12.86 -10.34
CA ALA A 422 -27.17 13.28 -11.23
C ALA A 422 -28.44 12.41 -11.09
N MET A 423 -28.29 11.09 -10.98
CA MET A 423 -29.42 10.17 -10.82
C MET A 423 -30.14 10.35 -9.48
N ILE A 424 -29.39 10.49 -8.38
CA ILE A 424 -29.99 10.75 -7.07
C ILE A 424 -30.59 12.17 -7.03
N ALA A 425 -29.97 13.14 -7.70
CA ALA A 425 -30.45 14.51 -7.73
C ALA A 425 -31.83 14.65 -8.39
N VAL A 426 -32.09 13.91 -9.46
CA VAL A 426 -33.40 13.93 -10.14
C VAL A 426 -34.48 13.17 -9.38
N THR A 427 -34.12 12.21 -8.52
CA THR A 427 -35.09 11.44 -7.73
C THR A 427 -35.39 12.06 -6.37
N GLU A 428 -34.44 12.78 -5.77
CA GLU A 428 -34.52 13.32 -4.40
C GLU A 428 -34.59 14.85 -4.34
N ASP A 429 -34.81 15.52 -5.48
CA ASP A 429 -34.86 16.99 -5.58
C ASP A 429 -33.59 17.66 -5.00
N ARG A 430 -32.43 17.26 -5.57
CA ARG A 430 -31.08 17.71 -5.21
C ARG A 430 -30.28 18.20 -6.42
N GLU A 431 -30.95 18.77 -7.41
CA GLU A 431 -30.28 19.25 -8.63
C GLU A 431 -29.25 20.36 -8.33
N ASP A 432 -29.39 21.08 -7.21
CA ASP A 432 -28.38 22.01 -6.70
C ASP A 432 -27.02 21.33 -6.45
N VAL A 433 -27.02 20.14 -5.82
CA VAL A 433 -25.79 19.36 -5.57
C VAL A 433 -25.18 18.87 -6.88
N PHE A 434 -26.01 18.44 -7.83
CA PHE A 434 -25.55 18.05 -9.17
C PHE A 434 -24.88 19.22 -9.90
N ILE A 435 -25.50 20.40 -9.93
CA ILE A 435 -24.94 21.58 -10.60
C ILE A 435 -23.59 21.95 -10.00
N ARG A 436 -23.46 21.91 -8.67
CA ARG A 436 -22.19 22.14 -7.98
C ARG A 436 -21.14 21.09 -8.36
N ALA A 437 -21.48 19.80 -8.30
CA ALA A 437 -20.59 18.71 -8.69
C ALA A 437 -20.20 18.74 -10.18
N ALA A 438 -21.07 19.27 -11.04
CA ALA A 438 -20.84 19.43 -12.47
C ALA A 438 -19.93 20.63 -12.78
N SER A 439 -20.08 21.75 -12.07
CA SER A 439 -19.46 23.04 -12.45
C SER A 439 -18.27 23.48 -11.59
N GLU A 440 -18.21 23.09 -10.31
CA GLU A 440 -17.16 23.50 -9.39
C GLU A 440 -15.85 22.71 -9.57
N PRO A 441 -15.87 21.36 -9.71
CA PRO A 441 -14.64 20.61 -9.94
C PRO A 441 -14.04 20.96 -11.29
N LYS A 442 -12.74 21.24 -11.30
CA LYS A 442 -11.99 21.58 -12.51
C LYS A 442 -10.83 20.63 -12.71
N TRP A 443 -10.57 20.28 -13.95
CA TRP A 443 -9.41 19.50 -14.35
C TRP A 443 -8.70 20.16 -15.51
N LYS A 444 -7.37 20.11 -15.47
CA LYS A 444 -6.50 20.68 -16.49
C LYS A 444 -5.63 19.57 -17.05
N ASP A 445 -5.71 19.39 -18.36
CA ASP A 445 -4.75 18.60 -19.10
C ASP A 445 -3.38 19.30 -19.08
N ALA A 446 -2.35 18.59 -18.62
CA ALA A 446 -0.98 19.10 -18.55
C ALA A 446 -0.46 19.58 -19.90
N TYR A 447 -0.88 18.90 -20.95
CA TYR A 447 -0.39 19.08 -22.31
C TYR A 447 -1.25 20.07 -23.09
N SER A 448 -2.36 20.53 -22.51
CA SER A 448 -3.24 21.52 -23.11
C SER A 448 -2.92 22.92 -22.58
N GLY A 449 -2.77 23.88 -23.50
CA GLY A 449 -2.72 25.31 -23.17
C GLY A 449 -4.08 25.89 -22.72
N ARG A 450 -5.14 25.08 -22.65
CA ARG A 450 -6.48 25.53 -22.26
C ARG A 450 -6.58 25.76 -20.75
N ASP A 451 -7.50 26.65 -20.38
CA ASP A 451 -7.91 26.82 -18.98
C ASP A 451 -8.49 25.53 -18.39
N PRO A 452 -8.39 25.32 -17.07
CA PRO A 452 -9.05 24.19 -16.40
C PRO A 452 -10.53 24.11 -16.78
N GLU A 453 -10.96 22.94 -17.25
CA GLU A 453 -12.33 22.67 -17.69
C GLU A 453 -13.16 22.10 -16.53
N PRO A 454 -14.45 22.48 -16.41
CA PRO A 454 -15.37 21.94 -15.40
C PRO A 454 -15.71 20.46 -15.65
N ALA A 455 -16.18 19.77 -14.59
CA ALA A 455 -16.48 18.35 -14.61
C ALA A 455 -17.43 17.93 -15.74
N PHE A 456 -18.53 18.66 -15.98
CA PHE A 456 -19.46 18.29 -17.05
C PHE A 456 -18.85 18.33 -18.46
N LEU A 457 -17.78 19.12 -18.69
CA LEU A 457 -17.05 19.10 -19.96
C LEU A 457 -16.01 17.98 -20.02
N VAL A 458 -15.36 17.67 -18.91
CA VAL A 458 -14.28 16.67 -18.85
C VAL A 458 -14.84 15.25 -18.81
N LEU A 459 -15.94 15.06 -18.10
CA LEU A 459 -16.63 13.79 -17.86
C LEU A 459 -17.79 13.59 -18.83
N GLN A 460 -17.61 13.98 -20.10
CA GLN A 460 -18.58 13.62 -21.14
C GLN A 460 -18.41 12.14 -21.51
N ASP A 461 -19.52 11.46 -21.78
CA ASP A 461 -19.54 10.04 -22.16
C ASP A 461 -18.60 9.80 -23.36
N GLU A 462 -18.67 10.68 -24.38
CA GLU A 462 -17.83 10.64 -25.59
C GLU A 462 -16.35 10.90 -25.35
N ARG A 463 -15.99 11.65 -24.30
CA ARG A 463 -14.59 11.91 -23.96
C ARG A 463 -14.01 10.75 -23.17
N VAL A 464 -14.77 10.19 -22.23
CA VAL A 464 -14.27 9.20 -21.26
C VAL A 464 -14.30 7.77 -21.82
N VAL A 465 -15.36 7.42 -22.54
CA VAL A 465 -15.63 6.07 -23.04
C VAL A 465 -15.49 6.08 -24.55
N SER A 466 -14.67 5.21 -25.13
CA SER A 466 -14.56 5.11 -26.60
C SER A 466 -15.81 4.47 -27.21
N TYR A 467 -16.41 5.10 -28.23
CA TYR A 467 -17.58 4.57 -28.92
C TYR A 467 -17.30 3.21 -29.58
N ASP A 468 -16.21 3.10 -30.35
CA ASP A 468 -15.89 1.88 -31.09
C ASP A 468 -15.60 0.70 -30.15
N LEU A 469 -14.86 0.96 -29.07
CA LEU A 469 -14.54 -0.07 -28.07
C LEU A 469 -15.76 -0.45 -27.25
N ALA A 470 -16.59 0.52 -26.85
CA ALA A 470 -17.85 0.24 -26.17
C ALA A 470 -18.79 -0.57 -27.06
N LYS A 471 -18.90 -0.25 -28.36
CA LYS A 471 -19.72 -0.99 -29.32
C LYS A 471 -19.25 -2.43 -29.53
N ALA A 472 -17.93 -2.63 -29.54
CA ALA A 472 -17.30 -3.93 -29.72
C ALA A 472 -17.17 -4.76 -28.42
N ALA A 473 -17.65 -4.25 -27.27
CA ALA A 473 -17.44 -4.90 -25.99
C ALA A 473 -18.09 -6.31 -25.94
N PRO A 474 -17.37 -7.34 -25.47
CA PRO A 474 -17.86 -8.72 -25.46
C PRO A 474 -19.10 -8.91 -24.59
N ARG A 475 -19.33 -8.08 -23.57
CA ARG A 475 -20.53 -8.14 -22.70
C ARG A 475 -21.86 -8.09 -23.45
N TRP A 476 -21.90 -7.58 -24.68
CA TRP A 476 -23.14 -7.45 -25.45
C TRP A 476 -23.63 -8.75 -26.09
N ASN A 477 -22.82 -9.81 -26.11
CA ASN A 477 -23.17 -11.11 -26.71
C ASN A 477 -23.76 -10.98 -28.13
N GLY A 478 -23.21 -10.08 -28.95
CA GLY A 478 -23.65 -9.82 -30.33
C GLY A 478 -24.77 -8.77 -30.48
N THR A 479 -25.31 -8.24 -29.39
CA THR A 479 -26.30 -7.15 -29.43
C THR A 479 -25.66 -5.86 -29.90
N GLN A 480 -26.29 -5.16 -30.83
CA GLN A 480 -25.83 -3.86 -31.32
C GLN A 480 -26.66 -2.74 -30.69
N TRP A 481 -25.97 -1.82 -30.03
CA TRP A 481 -26.58 -0.65 -29.39
C TRP A 481 -26.38 0.60 -30.25
N MET A 482 -27.43 1.41 -30.35
CA MET A 482 -27.35 2.72 -31.01
C MET A 482 -26.46 3.69 -30.22
N TYR A 483 -26.55 3.65 -28.89
CA TYR A 483 -25.77 4.47 -27.96
C TYR A 483 -24.95 3.59 -27.01
N PRO A 484 -23.87 2.94 -27.48
CA PRO A 484 -23.14 1.92 -26.71
C PRO A 484 -22.48 2.47 -25.44
N GLN A 485 -22.02 3.72 -25.44
CA GLN A 485 -21.44 4.36 -24.24
C GLN A 485 -22.50 4.56 -23.15
N SER A 486 -23.66 5.09 -23.52
CA SER A 486 -24.82 5.28 -22.64
C SER A 486 -25.34 3.94 -22.08
N GLU A 487 -25.39 2.89 -22.91
CA GLU A 487 -25.76 1.54 -22.47
C GLU A 487 -24.76 0.95 -21.48
N LEU A 488 -23.45 1.09 -21.74
CA LEU A 488 -22.40 0.65 -20.84
C LEU A 488 -22.51 1.32 -19.47
N ILE A 489 -22.65 2.65 -19.46
CA ILE A 489 -22.80 3.43 -18.22
C ILE A 489 -24.11 3.06 -17.51
N SER A 490 -25.21 2.89 -18.26
CA SER A 490 -26.52 2.50 -17.70
C SER A 490 -26.48 1.12 -17.03
N ASP A 491 -25.78 0.15 -17.60
CA ASP A 491 -25.63 -1.19 -17.05
C ASP A 491 -24.79 -1.16 -15.76
N ASP A 492 -23.65 -0.48 -15.80
CA ASP A 492 -22.78 -0.32 -14.63
C ASP A 492 -23.48 0.45 -13.50
N MET A 493 -24.22 1.51 -13.82
CA MET A 493 -24.99 2.28 -12.83
C MET A 493 -26.13 1.47 -12.19
N GLN A 494 -26.75 0.54 -12.94
CA GLN A 494 -27.81 -0.33 -12.41
C GLN A 494 -27.22 -1.26 -11.36
N ALA A 495 -26.04 -1.82 -11.61
CA ALA A 495 -25.31 -2.65 -10.67
C ALA A 495 -24.84 -1.85 -9.44
N LEU A 496 -24.44 -0.59 -9.63
CA LEU A 496 -23.92 0.26 -8.56
C LEU A 496 -25.02 0.82 -7.66
N ILE A 497 -26.06 1.46 -8.18
CA ILE A 497 -27.02 2.22 -7.37
C ILE A 497 -28.49 1.85 -7.62
N GLY A 498 -28.76 0.77 -8.37
CA GLY A 498 -30.14 0.33 -8.64
C GLY A 498 -30.97 0.13 -7.38
N HIS A 499 -30.36 -0.32 -6.28
CA HIS A 499 -31.06 -0.50 -5.00
C HIS A 499 -31.52 0.82 -4.34
N LEU A 500 -30.94 1.98 -4.71
CA LEU A 500 -31.35 3.30 -4.22
C LEU A 500 -32.42 3.94 -5.12
N VAL A 501 -32.33 3.70 -6.43
CA VAL A 501 -33.16 4.38 -7.44
C VAL A 501 -34.43 3.57 -7.79
N GLY A 502 -34.37 2.25 -7.70
CA GLY A 502 -35.44 1.34 -8.12
C GLY A 502 -35.03 0.40 -9.26
N SER A 503 -35.99 -0.32 -9.81
CA SER A 503 -35.76 -1.30 -10.89
C SER A 503 -36.73 -1.10 -12.06
N GLY A 504 -36.43 -1.73 -13.19
CA GLY A 504 -37.31 -1.70 -14.36
C GLY A 504 -37.45 -0.29 -14.94
N ASP A 505 -38.69 0.20 -15.05
CA ASP A 505 -38.99 1.45 -15.72
C ASP A 505 -38.64 2.69 -14.88
N ASP A 506 -38.68 2.59 -13.56
CA ASP A 506 -38.28 3.69 -12.66
C ASP A 506 -36.80 4.01 -12.83
N TYR A 507 -35.95 2.98 -12.86
CA TYR A 507 -34.52 3.14 -13.11
C TYR A 507 -34.25 3.74 -14.49
N LYS A 508 -34.90 3.22 -15.54
CA LYS A 508 -34.73 3.74 -16.92
C LYS A 508 -35.11 5.22 -16.98
N LYS A 509 -36.21 5.60 -16.33
CA LYS A 509 -36.67 7.00 -16.27
C LYS A 509 -35.63 7.86 -15.57
N ALA A 510 -35.20 7.49 -14.36
CA ALA A 510 -34.19 8.24 -13.60
C ALA A 510 -32.86 8.38 -14.35
N PHE A 511 -32.41 7.32 -15.03
CA PHE A 511 -31.19 7.36 -15.84
C PHE A 511 -31.32 8.33 -17.03
N CYS A 512 -32.44 8.28 -17.77
CA CYS A 512 -32.68 9.19 -18.89
C CYS A 512 -32.86 10.64 -18.43
N GLN A 513 -33.51 10.86 -17.28
CA GLN A 513 -33.60 12.17 -16.64
C GLN A 513 -32.20 12.70 -16.33
N ALA A 514 -31.35 11.91 -15.67
CA ALA A 514 -29.98 12.28 -15.36
C ALA A 514 -29.14 12.58 -16.62
N GLU A 515 -29.25 11.76 -17.68
CA GLU A 515 -28.66 12.05 -18.99
C GLU A 515 -29.08 13.40 -19.54
N TYR A 516 -30.38 13.70 -19.49
CA TYR A 516 -30.91 14.98 -19.93
C TYR A 516 -30.38 16.14 -19.09
N ARG A 517 -30.24 16.00 -17.76
CA ARG A 517 -29.63 17.04 -16.90
C ARG A 517 -28.15 17.26 -17.22
N MET A 518 -27.39 16.22 -17.58
CA MET A 518 -26.04 16.41 -18.09
C MET A 518 -26.04 17.12 -19.44
N ALA A 519 -26.97 16.83 -20.33
CA ALA A 519 -27.12 17.55 -21.60
C ALA A 519 -27.45 19.03 -21.37
N LEU A 520 -28.33 19.35 -20.42
CA LEU A 520 -28.65 20.72 -20.00
C LEU A 520 -27.40 21.47 -19.50
N ALA A 521 -26.50 20.80 -18.77
CA ALA A 521 -25.27 21.43 -18.30
C ALA A 521 -24.42 22.04 -19.44
N HIS A 522 -24.42 21.42 -20.63
CA HIS A 522 -23.70 21.92 -21.80
C HIS A 522 -24.25 23.21 -22.40
N VAL A 523 -25.51 23.54 -22.11
CA VAL A 523 -26.19 24.73 -22.64
C VAL A 523 -26.30 25.82 -21.57
N PHE A 524 -26.45 25.43 -20.30
CA PHE A 524 -26.74 26.36 -19.20
C PHE A 524 -25.53 26.69 -18.33
N LEU A 525 -24.56 25.77 -18.18
CA LEU A 525 -23.43 25.97 -17.27
C LEU A 525 -22.15 26.47 -17.96
N THR A 526 -22.19 26.73 -19.27
CA THR A 526 -21.09 27.33 -20.03
C THR A 526 -21.57 28.29 -21.10
N THR A 527 -20.72 29.26 -21.41
CA THR A 527 -20.86 30.16 -22.56
C THR A 527 -20.07 29.67 -23.78
N ARG A 528 -19.24 28.63 -23.62
CA ARG A 528 -18.49 27.99 -24.70
C ARG A 528 -19.40 27.09 -25.50
N SER A 529 -19.24 27.07 -26.83
CA SER A 529 -19.86 26.08 -27.70
C SER A 529 -19.48 24.68 -27.23
N SER A 530 -20.46 23.91 -26.78
CA SER A 530 -20.31 22.53 -26.33
C SER A 530 -21.43 21.69 -26.92
N ARG A 531 -21.16 20.41 -27.15
CA ARG A 531 -22.15 19.46 -27.65
C ARG A 531 -22.48 18.47 -26.53
N PRO A 532 -23.77 18.31 -26.16
CA PRO A 532 -24.18 17.27 -25.22
C PRO A 532 -23.99 15.89 -25.85
N SER A 533 -23.72 14.88 -25.02
CA SER A 533 -23.67 13.49 -25.49
C SER A 533 -25.06 12.98 -25.84
N ALA A 534 -25.14 12.24 -26.95
CA ALA A 534 -26.34 11.49 -27.29
C ALA A 534 -26.41 10.21 -26.43
N GLY A 535 -27.62 9.77 -26.08
CA GLY A 535 -27.80 8.64 -25.17
C GLY A 535 -29.18 8.01 -25.24
N LYS A 536 -29.45 7.12 -24.28
CA LYS A 536 -30.72 6.39 -24.16
C LYS A 536 -31.93 7.31 -24.06
N TYR A 537 -31.78 8.50 -23.48
CA TYR A 537 -32.85 9.50 -23.45
C TYR A 537 -33.33 9.92 -24.85
N CYS A 538 -32.44 10.07 -25.84
CA CYS A 538 -32.81 10.37 -27.23
C CYS A 538 -33.59 9.20 -27.87
N TYR A 539 -33.14 7.96 -27.63
CA TYR A 539 -33.83 6.77 -28.13
C TYR A 539 -35.22 6.61 -27.50
N ALA A 540 -35.34 6.83 -26.20
CA ALA A 540 -36.61 6.73 -25.47
C ALA A 540 -37.64 7.75 -25.98
N ALA A 541 -37.22 9.00 -26.23
CA ALA A 541 -38.05 10.05 -26.82
C ALA A 541 -38.57 9.68 -28.21
N THR A 542 -37.70 9.10 -29.04
CA THR A 542 -38.07 8.65 -30.39
C THR A 542 -39.06 7.48 -30.36
N ARG A 543 -38.82 6.47 -29.52
CA ARG A 543 -39.70 5.29 -29.41
C ARG A 543 -41.06 5.64 -28.80
N GLY A 544 -41.10 6.60 -27.88
CA GLY A 544 -42.34 7.10 -27.27
C GLY A 544 -43.16 8.02 -28.18
N GLY A 545 -42.62 8.46 -29.31
CA GLY A 545 -43.31 9.37 -30.25
C GLY A 545 -43.34 10.83 -29.81
N ASP A 546 -42.70 11.19 -28.69
CA ASP A 546 -42.63 12.55 -28.15
C ASP A 546 -41.18 12.99 -28.00
N LYS A 547 -40.67 13.67 -29.03
CA LYS A 547 -39.27 14.15 -29.08
C LYS A 547 -38.91 15.13 -27.96
N ASN A 548 -39.91 15.79 -27.37
CA ASN A 548 -39.71 16.77 -26.31
C ASN A 548 -40.05 16.19 -24.93
N MET A 549 -40.17 14.86 -24.78
CA MET A 549 -40.61 14.26 -23.52
C MET A 549 -39.76 14.68 -22.31
N TRP A 550 -38.43 14.77 -22.48
CA TRP A 550 -37.51 15.11 -21.39
C TRP A 550 -37.45 16.60 -21.12
N GLN A 551 -37.68 17.43 -22.15
CA GLN A 551 -37.89 18.87 -21.97
C GLN A 551 -39.17 19.11 -21.15
N LYS A 552 -40.30 18.50 -21.52
CA LYS A 552 -41.55 18.60 -20.76
C LYS A 552 -41.40 18.06 -19.33
N ASP A 553 -40.69 16.95 -19.15
CA ASP A 553 -40.37 16.43 -17.82
C ASP A 553 -39.59 17.45 -16.98
N PHE A 554 -38.56 18.07 -17.56
CA PHE A 554 -37.78 19.10 -16.88
C PHE A 554 -38.61 20.37 -16.58
N GLU A 555 -39.45 20.81 -17.52
CA GLU A 555 -40.34 21.95 -17.31
C GLU A 555 -41.32 21.76 -16.15
N LEU A 556 -41.75 20.52 -15.93
CA LEU A 556 -42.69 20.12 -14.87
C LEU A 556 -41.99 19.80 -13.54
N ASN A 557 -40.85 19.10 -13.58
CA ASN A 557 -40.25 18.46 -12.40
C ASN A 557 -38.83 18.95 -12.08
N GLY A 558 -38.22 19.80 -12.91
CA GLY A 558 -36.86 20.30 -12.69
C GLY A 558 -36.79 21.38 -11.61
N ASP A 559 -35.66 21.46 -10.91
CA ASP A 559 -35.43 22.48 -9.87
C ASP A 559 -35.07 23.82 -10.54
N ARG A 560 -36.10 24.61 -10.84
CA ARG A 560 -35.93 25.92 -11.50
C ARG A 560 -34.99 26.85 -10.73
N GLN A 561 -34.97 26.77 -9.40
CA GLN A 561 -34.10 27.63 -8.60
C GLN A 561 -32.63 27.23 -8.75
N ALA A 562 -32.34 25.92 -8.67
CA ALA A 562 -30.98 25.41 -8.86
C ALA A 562 -30.43 25.78 -10.25
N TRP A 563 -31.24 25.63 -11.29
CA TRP A 563 -30.87 25.98 -12.67
C TRP A 563 -30.90 27.47 -12.99
N ARG A 564 -31.27 28.32 -12.01
CA ARG A 564 -31.43 29.77 -12.18
C ARG A 564 -32.42 30.14 -13.28
N TRP A 565 -33.46 29.33 -13.45
CA TRP A 565 -34.58 29.60 -14.34
C TRP A 565 -35.58 30.51 -13.62
N LEU A 566 -35.36 31.82 -13.75
CA LEU A 566 -36.25 32.85 -13.23
C LEU A 566 -37.26 33.26 -14.32
N PRO A 567 -38.54 33.47 -13.97
CA PRO A 567 -39.54 33.94 -14.93
C PRO A 567 -39.15 35.32 -15.48
N SER A 568 -39.25 35.47 -16.80
CA SER A 568 -39.01 36.75 -17.48
C SER A 568 -40.10 37.77 -17.10
N PRO A 569 -39.78 39.08 -17.05
CA PRO A 569 -40.80 40.12 -16.94
C PRO A 569 -41.85 40.01 -18.06
N ASP A 570 -43.11 40.37 -17.76
CA ASP A 570 -44.23 40.26 -18.71
C ASP A 570 -43.90 40.92 -20.06
N GLY A 571 -43.87 40.12 -21.12
CA GLY A 571 -43.65 40.59 -22.50
C GLY A 571 -42.25 40.34 -23.09
N GLU A 572 -41.28 39.87 -22.30
CA GLU A 572 -39.95 39.49 -22.78
C GLU A 572 -39.84 37.97 -23.00
N ALA A 573 -39.12 37.56 -24.05
CA ALA A 573 -38.85 36.14 -24.31
C ALA A 573 -38.02 35.54 -23.18
N ASP A 574 -38.47 34.41 -22.62
CA ASP A 574 -37.74 33.70 -21.58
C ASP A 574 -36.39 33.18 -22.13
N PRO A 575 -35.25 33.73 -21.68
CA PRO A 575 -33.94 33.32 -22.18
C PRO A 575 -33.64 31.85 -21.87
N PHE A 576 -34.25 31.29 -20.83
CA PHE A 576 -34.11 29.90 -20.47
C PHE A 576 -34.91 29.01 -21.43
N ALA A 577 -36.16 29.37 -21.72
CA ALA A 577 -36.97 28.67 -22.72
C ALA A 577 -36.31 28.67 -24.11
N THR A 578 -35.72 29.81 -24.51
CA THR A 578 -34.96 29.91 -25.77
C THR A 578 -33.80 28.91 -25.81
N LYS A 579 -33.05 28.77 -24.70
CA LYS A 579 -31.97 27.79 -24.59
C LYS A 579 -32.46 26.34 -24.57
N LEU A 580 -33.64 26.06 -24.02
CA LEU A 580 -34.25 24.74 -24.09
C LEU A 580 -34.57 24.36 -25.55
N ASP A 581 -35.10 25.30 -26.34
CA ASP A 581 -35.36 25.09 -27.77
C ASP A 581 -34.07 24.90 -28.59
N GLU A 582 -33.00 25.62 -28.24
CA GLU A 582 -31.67 25.40 -28.81
C GLU A 582 -31.16 23.98 -28.52
N LEU A 583 -31.30 23.52 -27.26
CA LEU A 583 -30.94 22.16 -26.88
C LEU A 583 -31.77 21.14 -27.68
N ALA A 584 -33.09 21.30 -27.76
CA ALA A 584 -33.96 20.42 -28.54
C ALA A 584 -33.52 20.33 -30.01
N THR A 585 -33.11 21.46 -30.60
CA THR A 585 -32.59 21.52 -31.96
C THR A 585 -31.26 20.77 -32.12
N VAL A 586 -30.36 20.89 -31.13
CA VAL A 586 -29.08 20.15 -31.11
C VAL A 586 -29.33 18.65 -30.97
N LEU A 587 -30.20 18.24 -30.05
CA LEU A 587 -30.53 16.83 -29.80
C LEU A 587 -31.18 16.17 -31.03
N ALA A 588 -32.09 16.86 -31.71
CA ALA A 588 -32.73 16.36 -32.93
C ALA A 588 -31.74 16.12 -34.09
N ARG A 589 -30.57 16.75 -34.07
CA ARG A 589 -29.48 16.50 -35.05
C ARG A 589 -28.63 15.30 -34.67
N LEU A 590 -28.49 15.01 -33.37
CA LEU A 590 -27.76 13.86 -32.84
C LEU A 590 -28.51 12.53 -33.04
N GLU A 591 -29.84 12.56 -33.24
CA GLU A 591 -30.65 11.38 -33.61
C GLU A 591 -30.34 10.79 -35.00
N ARG A 592 -29.59 11.52 -35.86
CA ARG A 592 -29.35 11.13 -37.27
C ARG A 592 -28.03 10.36 -37.51
N TRP A 593 -27.26 10.08 -36.47
CA TRP A 593 -25.91 9.51 -36.56
C TRP A 593 -25.79 8.20 -35.78
#